data_AF-A0A1H8PBW4-F1
#
_entry.id   AF-A0A1H8PBW4-F1
#
_cell.length_a   1.000
_cell.length_b   1.000
_cell.length_c   1.000
_cell.angle_alpha   90.00
_cell.angle_beta   90.00
_cell.angle_gamma   90.00
#
_symmetry.space_group_name_H-M   'P 1'
#
loop_
_entity.id
_entity.type
_entity.pdbx_description
1 polymer ?
#
loop_
_entity_poly.entity_id
_entity_poly.type
_entity_poly.pdbx_seq_one_letter_code
_entity_poly.pdbx_strand_id
1 'polypeptide(L)' 'MYYSRKRPLEDIPEELTAIWSCTNKSCNGWMRDNFVFLVQPTCSLCNSPMEKGEKMLPAVANTSPTQSKQ' A
#
# COMPACT_ATOMS: atom_id res chain seq x y z
N MET A 1 28.78 25.97 -7.72
CA MET A 1 27.31 25.86 -7.67
C MET A 1 26.92 24.45 -8.09
N TYR A 2 26.77 23.54 -7.13
CA TYR A 2 26.39 22.15 -7.42
C TYR A 2 24.86 22.08 -7.38
N TYR A 3 24.23 22.25 -8.54
CA TYR A 3 22.78 22.10 -8.67
C TYR A 3 22.43 20.63 -8.45
N SER A 4 22.12 20.30 -7.19
CA SER A 4 21.42 19.07 -6.83
C SER A 4 20.14 19.06 -7.65
N ARG A 5 20.11 18.22 -8.69
CA ARG A 5 18.96 17.99 -9.56
C ARG A 5 17.85 17.41 -8.68
N LYS A 6 17.11 18.28 -8.00
CA LYS A 6 15.74 17.99 -7.61
C LYS A 6 15.05 17.70 -8.93
N ARG A 7 14.94 16.42 -9.30
CA ARG A 7 13.99 16.02 -10.34
C ARG A 7 12.68 16.67 -9.91
N PRO A 8 12.03 17.47 -10.76
CA PRO A 8 10.62 17.75 -10.55
C PRO A 8 9.99 16.38 -10.31
N LEU A 9 9.36 16.21 -9.17
CA LEU A 9 8.40 15.12 -9.02
C LEU A 9 7.37 15.45 -10.10
N GLU A 10 7.53 14.87 -11.29
CA GLU A 10 6.41 14.76 -12.20
C GLU A 10 5.27 14.21 -11.34
N ASP A 11 4.10 14.84 -11.42
CA ASP A 11 2.94 14.45 -10.63
C ASP A 11 2.58 13.01 -11.01
N ILE A 12 3.18 12.05 -10.31
CA ILE A 12 2.90 10.63 -10.51
C ILE A 12 1.42 10.49 -10.19
N PRO A 13 0.58 10.02 -11.12
CA PRO A 13 -0.85 9.93 -10.89
C PRO A 13 -1.09 9.07 -9.65
N GLU A 14 -1.70 9.70 -8.64
CA GLU A 14 -2.14 9.01 -7.43
C GLU A 14 -3.57 8.53 -7.62
N GLU A 15 -3.83 7.32 -7.17
CA GLU A 15 -5.14 6.69 -7.22
C GLU A 15 -5.59 6.28 -5.80
N LEU A 16 -6.90 6.30 -5.57
CA LEU A 16 -7.48 5.72 -4.36
C LEU A 16 -7.30 4.21 -4.41
N THR A 17 -6.45 3.70 -3.52
CA THR A 17 -6.16 2.26 -3.45
C THR A 17 -6.65 1.67 -2.14
N ALA A 18 -7.33 0.53 -2.24
CA ALA A 18 -7.70 -0.26 -1.08
C ALA A 18 -6.44 -0.86 -0.42
N ILE A 19 -6.30 -0.60 0.87
CA ILE A 19 -5.19 -1.06 1.69
C ILE A 19 -5.69 -1.76 2.95
N TRP A 20 -4.81 -2.52 3.57
CA TRP A 20 -4.91 -2.95 4.95
C TRP A 20 -3.96 -2.09 5.76
N SER A 21 -4.49 -1.36 6.73
CA SER A 21 -3.70 -0.60 7.69
C SER A 21 -3.57 -1.38 8.99
N CYS A 22 -2.42 -1.32 9.63
CA CYS A 22 -2.27 -1.90 10.96
C CYS A 22 -3.16 -1.17 11.97
N THR A 23 -3.85 -1.92 12.82
CA THR A 23 -4.69 -1.37 13.90
C THR A 23 -3.86 -0.78 15.05
N ASN A 24 -2.58 -1.15 15.14
CA ASN A 24 -1.70 -0.66 16.17
C ASN A 24 -1.17 0.74 15.82
N LYS A 25 -1.53 1.75 16.62
CA LYS A 25 -1.11 3.15 16.44
C LYS A 25 0.40 3.38 16.51
N SER A 26 1.16 2.46 17.11
CA SER A 26 2.63 2.53 17.12
C SER A 26 3.27 1.88 15.89
N CYS A 27 2.47 1.27 15.01
CA CYS A 27 2.93 0.60 13.80
C CYS A 27 2.40 1.31 12.55
N ASN A 28 3.31 1.75 11.68
CA ASN A 28 2.96 2.38 10.39
C ASN A 28 2.83 1.35 9.26
N GLY A 29 2.63 0.07 9.59
CA GLY A 29 2.53 -1.01 8.64
C GLY A 29 1.22 -0.95 7.87
N TRP A 30 1.30 -1.01 6.54
CA TRP A 30 0.14 -1.17 5.68
C TRP A 30 0.52 -2.01 4.45
N MET A 31 -0.46 -2.65 3.84
CA MET A 31 -0.28 -3.43 2.60
C MET A 31 -1.44 -3.16 1.65
N ARG A 32 -1.24 -3.30 0.34
CA ARG A 32 -2.37 -3.16 -0.62
C ARG A 32 -3.25 -4.40 -0.59
N ASP A 33 -4.55 -4.22 -0.72
CA ASP A 33 -5.53 -5.31 -0.71
C ASP A 33 -5.33 -6.32 -1.85
N ASN A 34 -4.74 -5.87 -2.96
CA ASN A 34 -4.45 -6.67 -4.16
C ASN A 34 -3.41 -7.79 -3.93
N PHE A 35 -2.65 -7.76 -2.83
CA PHE A 35 -1.60 -8.75 -2.53
C PHE A 35 -1.90 -9.59 -1.30
N VAL A 36 -3.17 -9.61 -0.88
CA VAL A 36 -3.60 -10.33 0.32
C VAL A 36 -4.35 -11.58 -0.12
N PHE A 37 -3.85 -12.75 0.31
CA PHE A 37 -4.52 -14.04 0.09
C PHE A 37 -5.54 -14.38 1.20
N LEU A 38 -5.44 -13.72 2.36
CA LEU A 38 -6.29 -13.96 3.53
C LEU A 38 -7.45 -12.96 3.61
N VAL A 39 -8.56 -13.36 4.22
CA VAL A 39 -9.71 -12.48 4.46
C VAL A 39 -9.35 -11.32 5.40
N GLN A 40 -8.48 -11.57 6.38
CA GLN A 40 -7.87 -10.55 7.23
C GLN A 40 -6.38 -10.85 7.43
N PRO A 41 -5.47 -9.98 6.94
CA PRO A 41 -4.04 -10.16 7.14
C PRO A 41 -3.61 -9.70 8.53
N THR A 42 -2.51 -10.30 9.00
CA THR A 42 -1.74 -9.84 10.15
C THR A 42 -0.58 -8.99 9.69
N CYS A 43 -0.30 -7.90 10.39
CA CYS A 43 0.82 -7.03 10.07
C CYS A 43 2.15 -7.76 10.27
N SER A 44 3.01 -7.79 9.25
CA SER A 44 4.32 -8.45 9.33
C SER A 44 5.32 -7.77 10.27
N LEU A 45 5.07 -6.53 10.66
CA LEU A 45 5.97 -5.75 11.53
C LEU A 45 5.70 -5.97 13.02
N CYS A 46 4.42 -6.05 13.41
CA CYS A 46 4.03 -6.12 14.83
C CYS A 46 3.05 -7.26 15.14
N ASN A 47 2.71 -8.10 14.16
CA ASN A 47 1.78 -9.22 14.26
C ASN A 47 0.37 -8.87 14.72
N SER A 48 0.02 -7.58 14.75
CA SER A 48 -1.32 -7.11 15.09
C SER A 48 -2.27 -7.29 13.90
N PRO A 49 -3.58 -7.44 14.14
CA PRO A 49 -4.57 -7.50 13.07
C PRO A 49 -4.56 -6.20 12.26
N MET A 50 -4.89 -6.31 10.98
CA MET A 50 -5.04 -5.17 10.09
C MET A 50 -6.53 -4.91 9.80
N GLU A 51 -6.85 -3.65 9.50
CA GLU A 51 -8.18 -3.19 9.11
C GLU A 51 -8.18 -2.67 7.67
N LYS A 52 -9.30 -2.83 6.96
CA LYS A 52 -9.45 -2.30 5.60
C LYS A 52 -9.53 -0.78 5.65
N GLY A 53 -8.83 -0.13 4.74
CA GLY A 53 -8.88 1.32 4.54
C GLY A 53 -8.54 1.66 3.10
N GLU A 54 -8.46 2.96 2.84
CA GLU A 54 -8.12 3.49 1.52
C GLU A 54 -7.01 4.51 1.66
N LYS A 55 -6.12 4.56 0.67
CA LYS A 55 -5.01 5.51 0.65
C LYS A 55 -4.72 5.96 -0.78
N MET A 56 -4.48 7.27 -0.92
CA MET A 56 -3.93 7.85 -2.15
C MET A 56 -2.49 7.38 -2.31
N LEU A 57 -2.25 6.58 -3.34
CA LEU A 57 -0.93 6.03 -3.64
C LEU A 57 -0.63 6.19 -5.13
N PRO A 58 0.65 6.27 -5.52
CA PRO A 58 1.04 6.17 -6.92
C PRO A 58 0.41 4.95 -7.60
N ALA A 59 -0.18 5.18 -8.77
CA ALA A 59 -0.72 4.13 -9.62
C ALA A 59 0.38 3.09 -9.93
N VAL A 60 0.08 1.82 -9.70
CA VAL A 60 1.01 0.71 -9.99
C VAL A 60 0.25 -0.35 -10.75
N ALA A 61 0.76 -0.69 -11.94
CA ALA A 61 0.24 -1.79 -12.74
C ALA A 61 0.43 -3.12 -11.99
N ASN A 62 -0.67 -3.75 -11.58
CA ASN A 62 -0.64 -5.09 -11.02
C ASN A 62 -0.48 -6.08 -12.18
N THR A 63 0.74 -6.57 -12.41
CA THR A 63 1.01 -7.62 -13.42
C THR A 63 0.78 -9.04 -12.89
N SER A 64 0.32 -9.17 -11.64
CA SER A 64 -0.01 -10.46 -11.06
C SER A 64 -1.20 -11.08 -11.81
N PRO A 65 -1.11 -12.35 -12.24
CA PRO A 65 -2.26 -13.04 -12.83
C PRO A 65 -3.39 -13.01 -11.80
N THR A 66 -4.50 -12.40 -12.19
CA THR A 66 -5.67 -12.08 -11.38
C THR A 66 -6.09 -13.28 -10.54
N GLN A 67 -5.69 -13.33 -9.26
CA GLN A 67 -6.27 -14.28 -8.32
C GLN A 67 -7.60 -13.70 -7.86
N SER A 68 -8.67 -14.17 -8.46
CA SER A 68 -10.02 -14.02 -7.91
C SER A 68 -9.99 -14.55 -6.48
N LYS A 69 -10.27 -13.70 -5.49
CA LYS A 69 -10.54 -14.13 -4.11
C LYS A 69 -11.78 -15.03 -4.17
N GLN A 70 -11.59 -16.35 -4.18
CA GLN A 70 -12.66 -17.36 -4.07
C GLN A 70 -13.12 -17.50 -2.63
#